data_AF-A0A4Q1AIL5-F1
#
_entry.id   AF-A0A4Q1AIL5-F1
#
_cell.length_a   1.000
_cell.length_b   1.000
_cell.length_c   1.000
_cell.angle_alpha   90.00
_cell.angle_beta   90.00
_cell.angle_gamma   90.00
#
_symmetry.space_group_name_H-M   'P 1'
#
loop_
_entity.id
_entity.type
_entity.pdbx_description
1 polymer ?
#
loop_
_entity_poly.entity_id
_entity_poly.type
_entity_poly.pdbx_seq_one_letter_code
_entity_poly.pdbx_strand_id
1 'polypeptide(L)'
;MCKDKSLEQRVNNMIEDDEIDLRELFKKLWKGKLFIIIFTLVVTILAGIYAFLKTPIYNGTISYEIGQVITDKNINLNNKEISIIDIDDASNLKEIISRKFSTKDEEKGIFTNALIPRGTSNIIVVDVQNSNKEKINKKLDEITKFIETRQDKRIKFYSFNNAKIKKTSVLSKDISSKAIKPNKKIIIAVAFVSGFILSIFLLFFIDFIKSFKEEK
;
A
#
# COMPACT_ATOMS: atom_id res chain seq x y z
N MET A 1 70.92 14.60 20.67
CA MET A 1 69.74 13.78 20.33
C MET A 1 69.01 13.44 21.64
N CYS A 2 68.23 14.38 22.18
CA CYS A 2 67.30 14.13 23.29
C CYS A 2 65.92 14.51 22.78
N LYS A 3 65.12 13.48 22.50
CA LYS A 3 63.74 13.62 22.02
C LYS A 3 62.89 14.08 23.19
N ASP A 4 62.13 15.13 22.94
CA ASP A 4 61.20 15.79 23.85
C ASP A 4 60.03 14.88 24.24
N LYS A 5 60.32 13.89 25.10
CA LYS A 5 59.31 13.01 25.70
C LYS A 5 58.35 13.78 26.61
N SER A 6 58.74 14.96 27.10
CA SER A 6 57.91 15.78 27.98
C SER A 6 56.77 16.48 27.24
N LEU A 7 56.97 16.93 26.01
CA LEU A 7 55.90 17.48 25.17
C LEU A 7 54.98 16.40 24.62
N GLU A 8 55.50 15.24 24.18
CA GLU A 8 54.63 14.12 23.74
C GLU A 8 53.72 13.64 24.87
N GLN A 9 54.21 13.57 26.11
CA GLN A 9 53.41 13.14 27.26
C GLN A 9 52.39 14.21 27.71
N ARG A 10 52.70 15.50 27.53
CA ARG A 10 51.73 16.60 27.73
C ARG A 10 50.64 16.63 26.67
N VAL A 11 50.98 16.33 25.41
CA VAL A 11 50.01 16.24 24.31
C VAL A 11 49.11 15.01 24.48
N ASN A 12 49.65 13.85 24.88
CA ASN A 12 48.84 12.65 25.16
C ASN A 12 47.83 12.88 26.28
N ASN A 13 48.23 13.51 27.39
CA ASN A 13 47.31 13.80 28.50
C ASN A 13 46.22 14.84 28.15
N MET A 14 46.43 15.71 27.16
CA MET A 14 45.39 16.65 26.70
C MET A 14 44.39 16.00 25.73
N ILE A 15 44.71 14.82 25.18
CA ILE A 15 43.85 14.10 24.23
C ILE A 15 42.99 13.04 24.95
N GLU A 16 43.37 12.63 26.17
CA GLU A 16 42.73 11.51 26.90
C GLU A 16 41.43 11.88 27.66
N ASP A 17 41.12 13.16 27.83
CA ASP A 17 39.97 13.63 28.65
C ASP A 17 38.67 13.93 27.85
N ASP A 18 38.68 13.82 26.52
CA ASP A 18 37.50 14.07 25.66
C ASP A 18 36.93 12.78 25.00
N GLU A 19 37.22 11.60 25.56
CA GLU A 19 36.56 10.36 25.13
C GLU A 19 35.14 10.28 25.69
N ILE A 20 34.14 10.16 24.81
CA ILE A 20 32.74 9.95 25.21
C ILE A 20 32.62 8.60 25.94
N ASP A 21 32.57 8.61 27.27
CA ASP A 21 32.37 7.39 28.05
C ASP A 21 30.94 6.85 27.87
N LEU A 22 30.79 5.79 27.07
CA LEU A 22 29.54 5.06 26.86
C LEU A 22 28.92 4.56 28.17
N ARG A 23 29.72 4.32 29.22
CA ARG A 23 29.24 3.89 30.54
C ARG A 23 28.46 5.00 31.23
N GLU A 24 28.85 6.26 31.06
CA GLU A 24 28.15 7.39 31.63
C GLU A 24 26.76 7.57 30.98
N LEU A 25 26.71 7.47 29.65
CA LEU A 25 25.45 7.47 28.90
C LEU A 25 24.50 6.37 29.40
N PHE A 26 25.02 5.15 29.61
CA PHE A 26 24.21 4.04 30.11
C PHE A 26 23.70 4.28 31.54
N LYS A 27 24.52 4.88 32.43
CA LYS A 27 24.09 5.27 33.78
C LYS A 27 22.97 6.31 33.74
N LYS A 28 23.06 7.31 32.85
CA LYS A 28 22.00 8.32 32.65
C LYS A 28 20.70 7.65 32.22
N LEU A 29 20.76 6.76 31.24
CA LEU A 29 19.60 5.97 30.79
C LEU A 29 19.01 5.11 31.90
N TRP A 30 19.84 4.47 32.74
CA TRP A 30 19.38 3.63 33.83
C TRP A 30 18.70 4.42 34.95
N LYS A 31 19.19 5.63 35.24
CA LYS A 31 18.54 6.57 36.17
C LYS A 31 17.20 7.08 35.61
N GLY A 32 17.17 7.40 34.31
CA GLY A 32 15.99 7.90 33.61
C GLY A 32 15.02 6.83 33.10
N LYS A 33 15.24 5.55 33.38
CA LYS A 33 14.48 4.43 32.77
C LYS A 33 12.96 4.55 32.96
N LEU A 34 12.52 5.09 34.10
CA LEU A 34 11.10 5.27 34.38
C LEU A 34 10.49 6.36 33.48
N PHE A 35 11.20 7.46 33.24
CA PHE A 35 10.79 8.50 32.30
C PHE A 35 10.65 7.94 30.88
N ILE A 36 11.66 7.17 30.43
CA ILE A 36 11.66 6.50 29.13
C ILE A 36 10.41 5.62 29.00
N ILE A 37 10.13 4.76 29.98
CA ILE A 37 8.99 3.83 29.95
C ILE A 37 7.65 4.55 29.95
N ILE A 38 7.47 5.58 30.79
CA ILE A 38 6.20 6.32 30.86
C ILE A 38 5.95 7.08 29.55
N PHE A 39 6.97 7.76 29.03
CA PHE A 39 6.84 8.53 27.80
C PHE A 39 6.50 7.64 26.61
N THR A 40 7.21 6.51 26.44
CA THR A 40 6.92 5.58 25.35
C THR A 40 5.52 5.01 25.46
N LEU A 41 5.07 4.67 26.67
CA LEU A 41 3.73 4.14 26.91
C LEU A 41 2.65 5.16 26.56
N VAL A 42 2.81 6.43 26.96
CA VAL A 42 1.87 7.52 26.61
C VAL A 42 1.79 7.70 25.10
N VAL A 43 2.92 7.82 24.41
CA VAL A 43 2.96 7.96 22.93
C VAL A 43 2.29 6.76 22.26
N THR A 44 2.56 5.56 22.74
CA THR A 44 1.98 4.32 22.19
C THR A 44 0.46 4.25 22.40
N ILE A 45 -0.05 4.66 23.58
CA ILE A 45 -1.48 4.72 23.85
C ILE A 45 -2.16 5.74 22.93
N LEU A 46 -1.59 6.93 22.77
CA LEU A 46 -2.14 7.96 21.88
C LEU A 46 -2.20 7.48 20.42
N ALA A 47 -1.13 6.82 19.95
CA ALA A 47 -1.10 6.21 18.63
C ALA A 47 -2.13 5.08 18.47
N GLY A 48 -2.33 4.29 19.53
CA GLY A 48 -3.39 3.29 19.62
C GLY A 48 -4.77 3.93 19.43
N ILE A 49 -5.12 4.92 20.24
CA ILE A 49 -6.38 5.66 20.16
C ILE A 49 -6.60 6.19 18.73
N TYR A 50 -5.59 6.86 18.15
CA TYR A 50 -5.63 7.33 16.77
C TYR A 50 -5.91 6.21 15.76
N ALA A 51 -5.23 5.07 15.87
CA ALA A 51 -5.38 3.94 14.96
C ALA A 51 -6.78 3.29 15.03
N PHE A 52 -7.44 3.33 16.20
CA PHE A 52 -8.80 2.82 16.36
C PHE A 52 -9.88 3.80 15.89
N LEU A 53 -9.65 5.11 16.00
CA LEU A 53 -10.60 6.14 15.55
C LEU A 53 -10.55 6.40 14.04
N LYS A 54 -9.40 6.13 13.39
CA LYS A 54 -9.24 6.38 11.96
C LYS A 54 -10.22 5.53 11.13
N THR A 55 -10.87 6.19 10.17
CA THR A 55 -11.90 5.59 9.32
C THR A 55 -11.38 4.34 8.58
N PRO A 56 -12.07 3.19 8.69
CA PRO A 56 -11.70 1.99 7.96
C PRO A 56 -11.91 2.17 6.46
N ILE A 57 -11.02 1.58 5.65
CA ILE A 57 -11.17 1.51 4.19
C ILE A 57 -11.32 0.04 3.82
N TYR A 58 -12.35 -0.29 3.05
CA TYR A 58 -12.63 -1.63 2.54
C TYR A 58 -12.22 -1.74 1.07
N ASN A 59 -12.01 -2.97 0.60
CA ASN A 59 -11.70 -3.29 -0.79
C ASN A 59 -12.80 -4.19 -1.36
N GLY A 60 -13.27 -3.90 -2.57
CA GLY A 60 -14.06 -4.80 -3.39
C GLY A 60 -13.31 -5.13 -4.66
N THR A 61 -13.30 -6.40 -5.03
CA THR A 61 -12.59 -6.92 -6.19
C THR A 61 -13.58 -7.67 -7.07
N ILE A 62 -13.55 -7.39 -8.38
CA ILE A 62 -14.31 -8.14 -9.38
C ILE A 62 -13.37 -8.59 -10.50
N SER A 63 -13.53 -9.84 -10.94
CA SER A 63 -12.73 -10.45 -11.99
C SER A 63 -13.61 -10.78 -13.20
N TYR A 64 -13.19 -10.34 -14.37
CA TYR A 64 -13.86 -10.59 -15.64
C TYR A 64 -13.00 -11.48 -16.53
N GLU A 65 -13.60 -12.50 -17.14
CA GLU A 65 -13.01 -13.25 -18.26
C GLU A 65 -13.54 -12.68 -19.56
N ILE A 66 -12.65 -12.22 -20.43
CA ILE A 66 -13.02 -11.64 -21.72
C ILE A 66 -13.66 -12.72 -22.60
N GLY A 67 -14.82 -12.36 -23.16
CA GLY A 67 -15.56 -13.24 -24.04
C GLY A 67 -14.84 -13.47 -25.37
N GLN A 68 -15.24 -14.53 -26.07
CA GLN A 68 -14.63 -14.99 -27.31
C GLN A 68 -15.68 -15.21 -28.39
N VAL A 69 -15.30 -14.91 -29.63
CA VAL A 69 -16.05 -15.26 -30.84
C VAL A 69 -15.35 -16.44 -31.48
N ILE A 70 -16.10 -17.52 -31.64
CA ILE A 70 -15.64 -18.78 -32.22
C ILE A 70 -16.31 -18.92 -33.58
N THR A 71 -15.51 -18.86 -34.64
CA THR A 71 -16.00 -18.98 -36.02
C THR A 71 -15.41 -20.21 -36.68
N ASP A 72 -16.29 -21.00 -37.28
CA ASP A 72 -15.96 -22.16 -38.08
C ASP A 72 -15.53 -21.69 -39.48
N LYS A 73 -14.24 -21.80 -39.80
CA LYS A 73 -13.72 -21.48 -41.13
C LYS A 73 -13.57 -22.78 -41.92
N ASN A 74 -14.39 -22.92 -42.97
CA ASN A 74 -14.21 -23.98 -43.94
C ASN A 74 -13.09 -23.56 -44.90
N ILE A 75 -11.92 -24.19 -44.77
CA ILE A 75 -10.78 -23.92 -45.65
C ILE A 75 -10.92 -24.74 -46.94
N ASN A 76 -11.39 -25.98 -46.84
CA ASN A 76 -11.67 -26.92 -47.94
C ASN A 76 -12.80 -27.89 -47.54
N LEU A 77 -13.35 -28.66 -48.48
CA LEU A 77 -14.49 -29.60 -48.24
C LEU A 77 -14.26 -30.58 -47.07
N ASN A 78 -13.01 -30.87 -46.70
CA ASN A 78 -12.69 -31.90 -45.71
C ASN A 78 -11.99 -31.36 -44.44
N ASN A 79 -11.63 -30.08 -44.41
CA ASN A 79 -10.85 -29.50 -43.31
C ASN A 79 -11.54 -28.26 -42.74
N LYS A 80 -11.92 -28.37 -41.46
CA LYS A 80 -12.57 -27.33 -40.66
C LYS A 80 -11.57 -26.75 -39.65
N GLU A 81 -11.28 -25.47 -39.75
CA GLU A 81 -10.44 -24.73 -38.79
C GLU A 81 -11.32 -23.88 -37.88
N ILE A 82 -11.03 -23.89 -36.58
CA ILE A 82 -11.75 -23.08 -35.60
C ILE A 82 -10.91 -21.83 -35.32
N SER A 83 -11.45 -20.67 -35.67
CA SER A 83 -10.86 -19.37 -35.32
C SER A 83 -11.49 -18.84 -34.05
N ILE A 84 -10.65 -18.46 -33.08
CA ILE A 84 -11.07 -17.88 -31.80
C ILE A 84 -10.52 -16.47 -31.72
N ILE A 85 -11.41 -15.50 -31.52
CA ILE A 85 -11.07 -14.08 -31.44
C ILE A 85 -11.65 -13.53 -30.14
N ASP A 86 -10.83 -12.87 -29.33
CA ASP A 86 -11.32 -12.20 -28.14
C ASP A 86 -12.23 -11.03 -28.52
N ILE A 87 -13.37 -10.91 -27.84
CA ILE A 87 -14.34 -9.85 -28.06
C ILE A 87 -13.74 -8.49 -27.71
N ASP A 88 -12.83 -8.43 -26.74
CA ASP A 88 -12.07 -7.23 -26.37
C ASP A 88 -10.59 -7.54 -26.17
N ASP A 89 -9.75 -6.51 -26.24
CA ASP A 89 -8.36 -6.64 -25.86
C ASP A 89 -8.23 -6.31 -24.37
N ALA A 90 -7.64 -7.20 -23.58
CA ALA A 90 -7.56 -7.02 -22.12
C ALA A 90 -6.76 -5.78 -21.73
N SER A 91 -5.67 -5.52 -22.44
CA SER A 91 -4.76 -4.41 -22.14
C SER A 91 -5.43 -3.07 -22.40
N ASN A 92 -6.14 -2.97 -23.52
CA ASN A 92 -6.92 -1.81 -23.90
C ASN A 92 -8.10 -1.60 -22.95
N LEU A 93 -8.88 -2.65 -22.68
CA LEU A 93 -10.01 -2.55 -21.76
C LEU A 93 -9.57 -2.17 -20.34
N LYS A 94 -8.46 -2.74 -19.83
CA LYS A 94 -7.82 -2.32 -18.58
C LYS A 94 -7.51 -0.83 -18.60
N GLU A 95 -6.88 -0.33 -19.65
CA GLU A 95 -6.52 1.08 -19.77
C GLU A 95 -7.75 1.99 -19.86
N ILE A 96 -8.79 1.59 -20.58
CA ILE A 96 -10.05 2.33 -20.67
C ILE A 96 -10.74 2.39 -19.30
N ILE A 97 -10.84 1.26 -18.59
CA ILE A 97 -11.42 1.23 -17.25
C ILE A 97 -10.60 2.14 -16.34
N SER A 98 -9.27 1.97 -16.34
CA SER A 98 -8.38 2.81 -15.57
C SER A 98 -8.61 4.28 -15.87
N ARG A 99 -8.70 4.73 -17.13
CA ARG A 99 -8.91 6.16 -17.44
C ARG A 99 -10.31 6.67 -17.11
N LYS A 100 -11.34 5.90 -17.47
CA LYS A 100 -12.75 6.30 -17.29
C LYS A 100 -13.16 6.35 -15.82
N PHE A 101 -12.61 5.44 -15.02
CA PHE A 101 -12.88 5.33 -13.59
C PHE A 101 -11.67 5.78 -12.76
N SER A 102 -10.65 6.38 -13.38
CA SER A 102 -9.54 7.01 -12.67
C SER A 102 -10.06 8.17 -11.86
N THR A 103 -9.53 8.23 -10.64
CA THR A 103 -9.83 9.18 -9.57
C THR A 103 -9.44 10.62 -9.91
N LYS A 104 -10.03 11.22 -10.95
CA LYS A 104 -9.93 12.66 -11.19
C LYS A 104 -11.19 13.46 -10.93
N ASP A 105 -12.34 12.85 -10.59
CA ASP A 105 -13.53 13.64 -10.22
C ASP A 105 -14.34 13.13 -9.00
N GLU A 106 -14.51 14.09 -8.08
CA GLU A 106 -15.61 14.43 -7.15
C GLU A 106 -16.09 13.48 -6.05
N GLU A 107 -16.03 12.15 -6.19
CA GLU A 107 -16.36 11.26 -5.05
C GLU A 107 -15.15 11.07 -4.13
N LYS A 108 -14.82 12.12 -3.35
CA LYS A 108 -13.73 12.17 -2.35
C LYS A 108 -13.55 10.82 -1.63
N GLY A 109 -12.62 10.00 -2.11
CA GLY A 109 -12.17 8.77 -1.44
C GLY A 109 -12.59 7.43 -2.06
N ILE A 110 -13.22 7.38 -3.24
CA ILE A 110 -13.30 6.11 -4.01
C ILE A 110 -12.01 5.97 -4.82
N PHE A 111 -11.27 4.87 -4.64
CA PHE A 111 -10.11 4.54 -5.48
C PHE A 111 -10.44 3.34 -6.34
N THR A 112 -10.15 3.43 -7.64
CA THR A 112 -10.36 2.33 -8.58
C THR A 112 -9.06 2.04 -9.31
N ASN A 113 -8.74 0.75 -9.45
CA ASN A 113 -7.59 0.26 -10.19
C ASN A 113 -8.01 -0.94 -11.03
N ALA A 114 -7.48 -1.04 -12.25
CA ALA A 114 -7.68 -2.21 -13.10
C ALA A 114 -6.33 -2.81 -13.48
N LEU A 115 -6.21 -4.14 -13.40
CA LEU A 115 -5.00 -4.88 -13.71
C LEU A 115 -5.30 -6.20 -14.42
N ILE A 116 -4.27 -6.74 -15.07
CA ILE A 116 -4.28 -8.09 -15.65
C ILE A 116 -3.40 -8.96 -14.75
N PRO A 117 -3.93 -10.04 -14.15
CA PRO A 117 -3.14 -10.96 -13.34
C PRO A 117 -1.97 -11.55 -14.12
N ARG A 118 -0.83 -11.76 -13.44
CA ARG A 118 0.35 -12.39 -14.05
C ARG A 118 0.00 -13.79 -14.56
N GLY A 119 0.44 -14.10 -15.77
CA GLY A 119 0.16 -15.39 -16.42
C GLY A 119 -1.22 -15.47 -17.09
N THR A 120 -1.96 -14.37 -17.16
CA THR A 120 -3.25 -14.29 -17.86
C THR A 120 -3.20 -13.21 -18.94
N SER A 121 -3.95 -13.40 -20.03
CA SER A 121 -4.05 -12.44 -21.14
C SER A 121 -5.49 -11.97 -21.38
N ASN A 122 -6.49 -12.70 -20.89
CA ASN A 122 -7.91 -12.45 -21.10
C ASN A 122 -8.68 -12.19 -19.80
N ILE A 123 -7.99 -12.07 -18.65
CA ILE A 123 -8.62 -11.79 -17.36
C ILE A 123 -8.31 -10.36 -16.93
N ILE A 124 -9.34 -9.64 -16.51
CA ILE A 124 -9.21 -8.30 -15.95
C ILE A 124 -9.74 -8.33 -14.53
N VAL A 125 -8.94 -7.82 -13.59
CA VAL A 125 -9.33 -7.62 -12.21
C VAL A 125 -9.47 -6.14 -11.94
N VAL A 126 -10.60 -5.75 -11.36
CA VAL A 126 -10.87 -4.37 -10.96
C VAL A 126 -11.02 -4.31 -9.45
N ASP A 127 -10.19 -3.47 -8.83
CA ASP A 127 -10.22 -3.17 -7.40
C ASP A 127 -10.88 -1.83 -7.16
N VAL A 128 -11.81 -1.77 -6.21
CA VAL A 128 -12.47 -0.55 -5.74
C VAL A 128 -12.33 -0.43 -4.23
N GLN A 129 -11.77 0.68 -3.75
CA GLN A 129 -11.56 0.96 -2.34
C GLN A 129 -12.40 2.16 -1.90
N ASN A 130 -13.11 2.01 -0.78
CA ASN A 130 -13.82 3.12 -0.14
C ASN A 130 -14.08 2.80 1.35
N SER A 131 -14.41 3.83 2.14
CA SER A 131 -14.85 3.63 3.52
C SER A 131 -16.27 3.04 3.62
N ASN A 132 -17.11 3.23 2.61
CA ASN A 132 -18.47 2.70 2.53
C ASN A 132 -18.56 1.54 1.52
N LYS A 133 -18.95 0.34 2.00
CA LYS A 133 -19.13 -0.87 1.19
C LYS A 133 -20.23 -0.76 0.14
N GLU A 134 -21.28 0.00 0.39
CA GLU A 134 -22.36 0.22 -0.57
C GLU A 134 -21.87 1.02 -1.78
N LYS A 135 -21.01 2.03 -1.55
CA LYS A 135 -20.37 2.78 -2.64
C LYS A 135 -19.46 1.91 -3.49
N ILE A 136 -18.75 0.97 -2.86
CA ILE A 136 -17.94 -0.04 -3.57
C ILE A 136 -18.84 -0.87 -4.50
N ASN A 137 -19.92 -1.43 -3.96
CA ASN A 137 -20.88 -2.21 -4.75
C ASN A 137 -21.43 -1.43 -5.95
N LYS A 138 -21.93 -0.21 -5.71
CA LYS A 138 -22.47 0.67 -6.75
C LYS A 138 -21.44 0.94 -7.86
N LYS A 139 -20.18 1.17 -7.49
CA LYS A 139 -19.11 1.41 -8.47
C LYS A 139 -18.77 0.16 -9.28
N LEU A 140 -18.71 -1.01 -8.64
CA LEU A 140 -18.50 -2.29 -9.35
C LEU A 140 -19.63 -2.59 -10.33
N ASP A 141 -20.88 -2.26 -9.98
CA ASP A 141 -22.04 -2.44 -10.86
C ASP A 141 -22.00 -1.45 -12.05
N GLU A 142 -21.57 -0.20 -11.82
CA GLU A 142 -21.34 0.79 -12.88
C GLU A 142 -20.30 0.30 -13.89
N ILE A 143 -19.18 -0.25 -13.40
CA ILE A 143 -18.10 -0.81 -14.23
C ILE A 143 -18.60 -2.02 -15.02
N THR A 144 -19.37 -2.91 -14.37
CA THR A 144 -19.97 -4.08 -15.01
C THR A 144 -20.89 -3.66 -16.17
N LYS A 145 -21.82 -2.73 -15.92
CA LYS A 145 -22.70 -2.18 -16.97
C LYS A 145 -21.92 -1.56 -18.12
N PHE A 146 -20.82 -0.86 -17.82
CA PHE A 146 -19.97 -0.29 -18.85
C PHE A 146 -19.35 -1.36 -19.75
N ILE A 147 -18.82 -2.44 -19.16
CA ILE A 147 -18.23 -3.57 -19.89
C ILE A 147 -19.29 -4.27 -20.74
N GLU A 148 -20.45 -4.59 -20.17
CA GLU A 148 -21.58 -5.22 -20.88
C GLU A 148 -22.02 -4.39 -22.09
N THR A 149 -22.23 -3.08 -21.88
CA THR A 149 -22.65 -2.17 -22.95
C THR A 149 -21.62 -2.10 -24.08
N ARG A 150 -20.34 -2.05 -23.73
CA ARG A 150 -19.24 -2.02 -24.71
C ARG A 150 -19.18 -3.33 -25.48
N GLN A 151 -19.29 -4.46 -24.78
CA GLN A 151 -19.24 -5.78 -25.36
C GLN A 151 -20.41 -6.03 -26.31
N ASP A 152 -21.64 -5.68 -25.93
CA ASP A 152 -22.81 -5.86 -26.79
C ASP A 152 -22.70 -5.05 -28.10
N LYS A 153 -22.08 -3.85 -28.06
CA LYS A 153 -21.76 -3.08 -29.27
C LYS A 153 -20.76 -3.81 -30.17
N ARG A 154 -19.75 -4.46 -29.59
CA ARG A 154 -18.73 -5.21 -30.35
C ARG A 154 -19.26 -6.51 -30.93
N ILE A 155 -20.11 -7.20 -30.18
CA ILE A 155 -20.77 -8.45 -30.60
C ILE A 155 -21.60 -8.25 -31.87
N LYS A 156 -22.26 -7.09 -32.04
CA LYS A 156 -23.06 -6.78 -33.24
C LYS A 156 -22.29 -6.93 -34.55
N PHE A 157 -20.97 -6.69 -34.56
CA PHE A 157 -20.15 -6.88 -35.76
C PHE A 157 -19.95 -8.34 -36.13
N TYR A 158 -20.09 -9.27 -35.17
CA TYR A 158 -19.90 -10.71 -35.37
C TYR A 158 -21.21 -11.47 -35.58
N SER A 159 -22.36 -10.88 -35.24
CA SER A 159 -23.69 -11.48 -35.38
C SER A 159 -24.09 -11.86 -36.81
N PHE A 160 -23.33 -11.44 -37.82
CA PHE A 160 -23.62 -11.71 -39.24
C PHE A 160 -22.96 -13.00 -39.78
N ASN A 161 -22.01 -13.61 -39.06
CA ASN A 161 -21.09 -14.62 -39.64
C ASN A 161 -21.24 -16.06 -39.09
N ASN A 162 -22.44 -16.50 -38.67
CA ASN A 162 -22.66 -17.84 -38.06
C ASN A 162 -21.70 -18.16 -36.89
N ALA A 163 -21.21 -17.14 -36.20
CA ALA A 163 -20.23 -17.28 -35.14
C ALA A 163 -20.90 -17.66 -33.80
N LYS A 164 -20.24 -18.53 -33.02
CA LYS A 164 -20.62 -18.84 -31.64
C LYS A 164 -19.96 -17.83 -30.72
N ILE A 165 -20.72 -17.25 -29.80
CA ILE A 165 -20.24 -16.14 -28.96
C ILE A 165 -20.27 -16.54 -27.49
N LYS A 166 -19.10 -16.64 -26.88
CA LYS A 166 -18.92 -16.68 -25.42
C LYS A 166 -18.85 -15.24 -24.93
N LYS A 167 -19.85 -14.78 -24.18
CA LYS A 167 -19.83 -13.42 -23.62
C LYS A 167 -18.77 -13.27 -22.53
N THR A 168 -18.28 -12.05 -22.30
CA THR A 168 -17.48 -11.73 -21.11
C THR A 168 -18.30 -12.07 -19.88
N SER A 169 -17.70 -12.79 -18.94
CA SER A 169 -18.36 -13.26 -17.73
C SER A 169 -17.64 -12.74 -16.49
N VAL A 170 -18.39 -12.58 -15.41
CA VAL A 170 -17.81 -12.34 -14.08
C VAL A 170 -17.36 -13.70 -13.54
N LEU A 171 -16.06 -13.85 -13.29
CA LEU A 171 -15.50 -15.05 -12.65
C LEU A 171 -15.72 -15.00 -11.13
N SER A 172 -15.51 -13.83 -10.53
CA SER A 172 -15.66 -13.62 -9.10
C SER A 172 -15.99 -12.16 -8.79
N LYS A 173 -16.78 -11.95 -7.75
CA LYS A 173 -17.04 -10.64 -7.14
C LYS A 173 -16.95 -10.84 -5.63
N ASP A 174 -16.04 -10.14 -4.99
CA ASP A 174 -15.86 -10.16 -3.53
C ASP A 174 -15.80 -8.75 -2.97
N ILE A 175 -16.39 -8.56 -1.79
CA ILE A 175 -16.23 -7.33 -1.01
C ILE A 175 -15.73 -7.72 0.36
N SER A 176 -14.50 -7.31 0.64
CA SER A 176 -13.83 -7.68 1.86
C SER A 176 -14.65 -7.29 3.08
N SER A 177 -14.94 -8.28 3.92
CA SER A 177 -15.61 -8.07 5.19
C SER A 177 -14.76 -7.21 6.13
N LYS A 178 -13.44 -7.31 6.01
CA LYS A 178 -12.43 -6.63 6.84
C LYS A 178 -11.84 -5.40 6.14
N ALA A 179 -11.52 -4.38 6.92
CA ALA A 179 -10.85 -3.19 6.42
C ALA A 179 -9.37 -3.48 6.08
N ILE A 180 -8.91 -2.95 4.95
CA ILE A 180 -7.51 -3.01 4.51
C ILE A 180 -6.65 -1.90 5.12
N LYS A 181 -7.26 -0.81 5.60
CA LYS A 181 -6.58 0.31 6.27
C LYS A 181 -7.43 0.83 7.44
N PRO A 182 -6.81 1.40 8.49
CA PRO A 182 -5.36 1.43 8.72
C PRO A 182 -4.83 0.08 9.25
N ASN A 183 -3.57 -0.24 8.93
CA ASN A 183 -2.87 -1.36 9.55
C ASN A 183 -2.46 -1.01 10.98
N LYS A 184 -3.38 -1.22 11.93
CA LYS A 184 -3.22 -0.83 13.35
C LYS A 184 -1.91 -1.32 13.96
N LYS A 185 -1.51 -2.56 13.64
CA LYS A 185 -0.26 -3.17 14.12
C LYS A 185 0.98 -2.37 13.71
N ILE A 186 1.03 -1.91 12.46
CA ILE A 186 2.17 -1.14 11.94
C ILE A 186 2.23 0.22 12.62
N ILE A 187 1.10 0.91 12.78
CA ILE A 187 1.05 2.22 13.45
C ILE A 187 1.57 2.10 14.88
N ILE A 188 1.09 1.10 15.63
CA ILE A 188 1.50 0.88 17.02
C ILE A 188 2.99 0.54 17.12
N ALA A 189 3.50 -0.32 16.23
CA ALA A 189 4.93 -0.67 16.20
C ALA A 189 5.83 0.53 15.90
N VAL A 190 5.47 1.34 14.88
CA VAL A 190 6.22 2.54 14.52
C VAL A 190 6.18 3.56 15.66
N ALA A 191 5.02 3.78 16.28
CA ALA A 191 4.87 4.69 17.41
C ALA A 191 5.68 4.24 18.63
N PHE A 192 5.74 2.93 18.91
CA PHE A 192 6.55 2.39 20.00
C PHE A 192 8.05 2.63 19.77
N VAL A 193 8.56 2.28 18.59
CA VAL A 193 9.99 2.44 18.25
C VAL A 193 10.38 3.92 18.20
N SER A 194 9.60 4.75 17.51
CA SER A 194 9.87 6.19 17.44
C SER A 194 9.73 6.88 18.79
N GLY A 195 8.72 6.50 19.59
CA GLY A 195 8.53 7.00 20.95
C GLY A 195 9.70 6.62 21.87
N PHE A 196 10.25 5.41 21.73
CA PHE A 196 11.42 4.95 22.49
C PHE A 196 12.70 5.70 22.12
N ILE A 197 12.96 5.89 20.83
CA ILE A 197 14.11 6.66 20.38
C ILE A 197 13.99 8.12 20.83
N LEU A 198 12.79 8.69 20.70
CA LEU A 198 12.51 10.07 21.10
C LEU A 198 12.62 10.27 22.61
N SER A 199 12.22 9.30 23.43
CA SER A 199 12.32 9.41 24.89
C SER A 199 13.76 9.37 25.38
N ILE A 200 14.62 8.58 24.75
CA ILE A 200 16.07 8.58 24.99
C ILE A 200 16.65 9.95 24.66
N PHE A 201 16.31 10.47 23.49
CA PHE A 201 16.77 11.81 23.06
C PHE A 201 16.31 12.90 24.04
N LEU A 202 15.03 12.89 24.44
CA LEU A 202 14.50 13.86 25.39
C LEU A 202 15.18 13.76 26.76
N LEU A 203 15.53 12.55 27.22
CA LEU A 203 16.22 12.38 28.49
C LEU A 203 17.57 13.11 28.47
N PHE A 204 18.38 12.89 27.43
CA PHE A 204 19.65 13.60 27.28
C PHE A 204 19.47 15.11 27.13
N PHE A 205 18.43 15.53 26.41
CA PHE A 205 18.12 16.95 26.25
C PHE A 205 17.74 17.63 27.57
N ILE A 206 16.95 16.95 28.41
CA ILE A 206 16.60 17.45 29.74
C ILE A 206 17.85 17.54 30.63
N ASP A 207 18.71 16.53 30.61
CA ASP A 207 19.97 16.53 31.36
C ASP A 207 20.91 17.64 30.89
N PHE A 208 21.00 17.87 29.58
CA PHE A 208 21.74 18.99 28.97
C PHE A 208 21.20 20.36 29.39
N ILE A 209 19.88 20.55 29.48
CA ILE A 209 19.32 21.82 29.98
C ILE A 209 19.64 22.01 31.47
N LYS A 210 19.60 20.93 32.26
CA LYS A 210 19.89 21.00 33.70
C LYS A 210 21.34 21.38 33.98
N SER A 211 22.30 20.95 33.16
CA SER A 211 23.71 21.31 33.36
C SER A 211 23.94 22.83 33.31
N PHE A 212 23.20 23.58 32.49
CA PHE A 212 23.28 25.04 32.48
C PHE A 212 22.67 25.71 33.73
N LYS A 213 21.79 25.02 34.45
CA LYS A 213 21.12 25.58 35.63
C LYS A 213 21.92 25.36 36.91
N GLU A 214 22.76 24.34 36.96
CA GLU A 214 23.60 24.02 38.13
C GLU A 214 24.90 24.85 38.18
N GLU A 215 25.30 25.50 37.08
CA GLU A 215 26.48 26.40 37.01
C GLU A 215 26.19 27.87 37.42
N LYS A 216 25.00 28.19 37.93
CA LYS A 216 24.65 29.50 38.51
C LYS A 216 24.29 29.40 39.98
#